data_AF-A0A419GC84-F1
#
_entry.id   AF-A0A419GC84-F1
#
_cell.length_a   1.000
_cell.length_b   1.000
_cell.length_c   1.000
_cell.angle_alpha   90.00
_cell.angle_beta   90.00
_cell.angle_gamma   90.00
#
_symmetry.space_group_name_H-M   'P 1'
#
loop_
_entity.id
_entity.type
_entity.pdbx_description
1 polymer ?
#
loop_
_entity_poly.entity_id
_entity_poly.type
_entity_poly.pdbx_seq_one_letter_code
_entity_poly.pdbx_strand_id
1 'polypeptide(L)'
;MELAKYAFFWGCQIPARLPFMEKSTRLALDRLAVGYTDLAGFTCCPEKSLVKNFNKEQWLLTAARNLSLAERAGLDLITACNGCYSTLKSAHMQLRTDHELKKRVNYFLQQVGLAYQGALKVKHLVELLHDEVGPGKIRSYVRKPFSGMRIASHPGCHMLRPSSVIRFDDPLKPAKLDALVEALGAHSVDYQLKMTCCGGALSHAGEEEDSLALTRKKLLELQKMRVDAMVLLCPACFIQYDQKQYLAQRRGERLNIPVFTYPELLGLALGLKREELGLESHRVATGDFLARWEQNLDRFGEVKQYLDLPAVRRCFECGACVADCPVAETTDSFKPRELIGRLLEGKIEELLQSKEPWYCVECHTCYELCPQKFGMEKVFGVLKRLAWERGLVPASIKGGIGTFLKTGRLGEPDEKNRKKLGLEPLPSGGAEDWQKLLEICHKQE
;
A
#
# COMPACT_ATOMS: atom_id res chain seq x y z
N MET A 1 -0.49 27.74 -11.07
CA MET A 1 -0.87 26.42 -11.60
C MET A 1 0.25 25.97 -12.52
N GLU A 2 0.77 24.75 -12.36
CA GLU A 2 1.65 24.17 -13.39
C GLU A 2 0.91 24.15 -14.73
N LEU A 3 1.62 24.44 -15.83
CA LEU A 3 1.06 24.26 -17.17
C LEU A 3 0.63 22.78 -17.33
N ALA A 4 -0.56 22.56 -17.89
CA ALA A 4 -1.05 21.21 -18.15
C ALA A 4 -0.04 20.47 -19.04
N LYS A 5 0.42 19.31 -18.57
CA LYS A 5 1.37 18.46 -19.29
C LYS A 5 0.67 17.28 -19.97
N TYR A 6 -0.50 16.91 -19.47
CA TYR A 6 -1.25 15.76 -19.96
C TYR A 6 -2.70 16.08 -20.33
N ALA A 7 -3.18 15.46 -21.39
CA ALA A 7 -4.59 15.28 -21.67
C ALA A 7 -5.08 14.01 -20.97
N PHE A 8 -6.08 14.12 -20.10
CA PHE A 8 -6.66 12.96 -19.43
C PHE A 8 -7.69 12.27 -20.33
N PHE A 9 -7.46 11.01 -20.64
CA PHE A 9 -8.38 10.18 -21.40
C PHE A 9 -9.18 9.26 -20.45
N TRP A 10 -10.43 9.64 -20.17
CA TRP A 10 -11.32 8.91 -19.25
C TRP A 10 -11.93 7.64 -19.84
N GLY A 11 -11.90 7.47 -21.16
CA GLY A 11 -12.56 6.36 -21.83
C GLY A 11 -14.08 6.40 -21.69
N CYS A 12 -14.74 5.25 -21.78
CA CYS A 12 -16.21 5.17 -21.75
C CYS A 12 -16.76 4.76 -20.38
N GLN A 13 -16.16 3.78 -19.71
CA GLN A 13 -16.73 3.18 -18.50
C GLN A 13 -16.66 4.11 -17.27
N ILE A 14 -15.56 4.85 -17.12
CA ILE A 14 -15.38 5.77 -16.00
C ILE A 14 -16.47 6.85 -16.00
N PRO A 15 -16.64 7.66 -17.05
CA PRO A 15 -17.66 8.72 -17.03
C PRO A 15 -19.09 8.16 -17.06
N ALA A 16 -19.34 7.03 -17.75
CA ALA A 16 -20.69 6.51 -17.92
C ALA A 16 -21.22 5.66 -16.75
N ARG A 17 -20.33 4.95 -16.02
CA ARG A 17 -20.75 3.97 -15.00
C ARG A 17 -20.07 4.15 -13.64
N LEU A 18 -18.86 4.69 -13.61
CA LEU A 18 -18.04 4.78 -12.39
C LEU A 18 -17.48 6.21 -12.19
N PRO A 19 -18.32 7.26 -12.17
CA PRO A 19 -17.85 8.65 -12.09
C PRO A 19 -17.07 8.96 -10.81
N PHE A 20 -17.25 8.18 -9.74
CA PHE A 20 -16.44 8.28 -8.52
C PHE A 20 -14.95 7.99 -8.77
N MET A 21 -14.61 7.17 -9.77
CA MET A 21 -13.21 6.94 -10.18
C MET A 21 -12.59 8.19 -10.79
N GLU A 22 -13.36 8.95 -11.58
CA GLU A 22 -12.92 10.24 -12.10
C GLU A 22 -12.75 11.24 -10.96
N LYS A 23 -13.75 11.36 -10.08
CA LYS A 23 -13.71 12.26 -8.92
C LYS A 23 -12.49 12.01 -8.04
N SER A 24 -12.27 10.77 -7.62
CA SER A 24 -11.12 10.37 -6.79
C SER A 24 -9.77 10.58 -7.50
N THR A 25 -9.69 10.30 -8.80
CA THR A 25 -8.47 10.57 -9.60
C THR A 25 -8.13 12.06 -9.64
N ARG A 26 -9.12 12.91 -9.92
CA ARG A 26 -8.90 14.37 -9.96
C ARG A 26 -8.42 14.89 -8.63
N LEU A 27 -9.15 14.59 -7.55
CA LEU A 27 -8.80 15.04 -6.21
C LEU A 27 -7.40 14.58 -5.78
N ALA A 28 -7.03 13.34 -6.09
CA ALA A 28 -5.71 12.81 -5.76
C ALA A 28 -4.58 13.49 -6.55
N LEU A 29 -4.77 13.72 -7.86
CA LEU A 29 -3.78 14.37 -8.72
C LEU A 29 -3.61 15.87 -8.38
N ASP A 30 -4.70 16.56 -8.10
CA ASP A 30 -4.68 17.97 -7.69
C ASP A 30 -3.88 18.14 -6.40
N ARG A 31 -4.03 17.20 -5.46
CA ARG A 31 -3.30 17.19 -4.19
C ARG A 31 -1.80 16.93 -4.33
N LEU A 32 -1.41 16.21 -5.40
CA LEU A 32 -0.01 15.99 -5.79
C LEU A 32 0.53 17.09 -6.73
N ALA A 33 -0.30 18.09 -7.04
CA ALA A 33 -0.01 19.17 -7.98
C ALA A 33 0.40 18.66 -9.37
N VAL A 34 -0.24 17.61 -9.88
CA VAL A 34 0.00 17.10 -11.24
C VAL A 34 -0.81 17.92 -12.24
N GLY A 35 -0.16 18.56 -13.22
CA GLY A 35 -0.84 19.32 -14.28
C GLY A 35 -1.47 18.43 -15.37
N TYR A 36 -2.80 18.37 -15.41
CA TYR A 36 -3.58 17.70 -16.48
C TYR A 36 -4.78 18.56 -16.91
N THR A 37 -5.35 18.26 -18.08
CA THR A 37 -6.58 18.89 -18.58
C THR A 37 -7.46 17.88 -19.32
N ASP A 38 -8.74 18.20 -19.41
CA ASP A 38 -9.66 17.52 -20.31
C ASP A 38 -9.55 18.11 -21.72
N LEU A 39 -9.72 17.27 -22.72
CA LEU A 39 -9.86 17.70 -24.12
C LEU A 39 -11.24 17.34 -24.64
N ALA A 40 -11.85 18.29 -25.33
CA ALA A 40 -13.11 18.05 -26.00
C ALA A 40 -12.93 17.07 -27.17
N GLY A 41 -13.96 16.25 -27.40
CA GLY A 41 -14.09 15.42 -28.59
C GLY A 41 -13.44 14.04 -28.51
N PHE A 42 -12.84 13.64 -27.38
CA PHE A 42 -12.48 12.23 -27.18
C PHE A 42 -13.72 11.32 -27.28
N THR A 43 -13.53 10.15 -27.87
CA THR A 43 -14.55 9.10 -27.97
C THR A 43 -14.06 7.82 -27.30
N CYS A 44 -14.63 6.65 -27.65
CA CYS A 44 -14.11 5.37 -27.18
C CYS A 44 -12.64 5.16 -27.61
N CYS A 45 -11.89 4.39 -26.80
CA CYS A 45 -10.51 4.03 -27.12
C CYS A 45 -10.35 3.05 -28.28
N PRO A 46 -11.37 2.80 -29.08
CA PRO A 46 -12.04 1.50 -29.35
C PRO A 46 -11.50 0.24 -28.64
N GLU A 47 -12.35 -0.42 -27.86
CA GLU A 47 -12.01 -1.67 -27.16
C GLU A 47 -11.52 -2.78 -28.12
N LYS A 48 -10.48 -3.54 -27.72
CA LYS A 48 -9.78 -4.50 -28.58
C LYS A 48 -10.62 -5.74 -28.89
N SER A 49 -11.25 -6.34 -27.90
CA SER A 49 -11.98 -7.61 -28.05
C SER A 49 -13.25 -7.47 -28.90
N LEU A 50 -13.87 -6.29 -28.91
CA LEU A 50 -15.06 -5.98 -29.69
C LEU A 50 -14.70 -5.30 -31.01
N VAL A 51 -14.13 -4.09 -30.97
CA VAL A 51 -14.00 -3.25 -32.17
C VAL A 51 -12.89 -3.72 -33.10
N LYS A 52 -11.72 -4.11 -32.56
CA LYS A 52 -10.60 -4.55 -33.41
C LYS A 52 -10.92 -5.84 -34.17
N ASN A 53 -11.63 -6.75 -33.51
CA ASN A 53 -12.04 -8.02 -34.11
C ASN A 53 -13.16 -7.83 -35.15
N PHE A 54 -14.03 -6.85 -34.96
CA PHE A 54 -15.00 -6.44 -35.97
C PHE A 54 -14.33 -5.76 -37.17
N ASN A 55 -13.50 -4.74 -36.93
CA ASN A 55 -12.81 -4.00 -37.98
C ASN A 55 -11.52 -3.33 -37.47
N LYS A 56 -10.37 -3.86 -37.90
CA LYS A 56 -9.04 -3.36 -37.51
C LYS A 56 -8.76 -1.94 -37.98
N GLU A 57 -9.26 -1.54 -39.16
CA GLU A 57 -9.03 -0.20 -39.71
C GLU A 57 -9.81 0.85 -38.91
N GLN A 58 -11.09 0.59 -38.61
CA GLN A 58 -11.89 1.48 -37.75
C GLN A 58 -11.31 1.58 -36.34
N TRP A 59 -10.83 0.46 -35.79
CA TRP A 59 -10.12 0.45 -34.51
C TRP A 59 -8.89 1.38 -34.54
N LEU A 60 -8.06 1.27 -35.57
CA LEU A 60 -6.84 2.08 -35.67
C LEU A 60 -7.17 3.55 -35.92
N LEU A 61 -8.08 3.85 -36.85
CA LEU A 61 -8.46 5.21 -37.21
C LEU A 61 -9.06 5.95 -36.01
N THR A 62 -9.93 5.29 -35.24
CA THR A 62 -10.54 5.92 -34.05
C THR A 62 -9.51 6.15 -32.95
N ALA A 63 -8.59 5.20 -32.73
CA ALA A 63 -7.49 5.40 -31.78
C ALA A 63 -6.57 6.54 -32.22
N ALA A 64 -6.19 6.58 -33.50
CA ALA A 64 -5.35 7.64 -34.09
C ALA A 64 -6.00 9.02 -34.00
N ARG A 65 -7.33 9.10 -34.21
CA ARG A 65 -8.11 10.32 -34.02
C ARG A 65 -7.95 10.86 -32.60
N ASN A 66 -8.11 10.01 -31.59
CA ASN A 66 -7.93 10.42 -30.19
C ASN A 66 -6.48 10.85 -29.90
N LEU A 67 -5.48 10.11 -30.39
CA LEU A 67 -4.07 10.50 -30.22
C LEU A 67 -3.78 11.87 -30.87
N SER A 68 -4.34 12.13 -32.05
CA SER A 68 -4.17 13.39 -32.78
C SER A 68 -4.79 14.59 -32.05
N LEU A 69 -5.86 14.39 -31.28
CA LEU A 69 -6.45 15.45 -30.45
C LEU A 69 -5.48 15.90 -29.35
N ALA A 70 -4.81 14.96 -28.68
CA ALA A 70 -3.81 15.26 -27.68
C ALA A 70 -2.56 15.92 -28.29
N GLU A 71 -2.09 15.43 -29.44
CA GLU A 71 -0.95 16.05 -30.15
C GLU A 71 -1.24 17.46 -30.62
N ARG A 72 -2.44 17.73 -31.14
CA ARG A 72 -2.85 19.07 -31.55
C ARG A 72 -2.85 20.06 -30.39
N ALA A 73 -3.13 19.58 -29.17
CA ALA A 73 -3.04 20.37 -27.95
C ALA A 73 -1.60 20.47 -27.40
N GLY A 74 -0.62 19.78 -27.99
CA GLY A 74 0.75 19.73 -27.50
C GLY A 74 0.92 18.95 -26.21
N LEU A 75 0.03 18.00 -25.91
CA LEU A 75 -0.02 17.29 -24.63
C LEU A 75 0.28 15.79 -24.79
N ASP A 76 0.95 15.22 -23.78
CA ASP A 76 1.00 13.77 -23.61
C ASP A 76 -0.38 13.24 -23.17
N LEU A 77 -0.66 11.95 -23.38
CA LEU A 77 -1.94 11.35 -23.03
C LEU A 77 -1.80 10.42 -21.82
N ILE A 78 -2.64 10.60 -20.80
CA ILE A 78 -2.72 9.73 -19.63
C ILE A 78 -4.09 9.08 -19.50
N THR A 79 -4.16 7.88 -18.93
CA THR A 79 -5.44 7.21 -18.63
C THR A 79 -5.32 6.30 -17.42
N ALA A 80 -6.42 6.18 -16.67
CA ALA A 80 -6.57 5.24 -15.55
C ALA A 80 -7.19 3.89 -15.96
N CYS A 81 -7.48 3.67 -17.25
CA CYS A 81 -8.08 2.43 -17.74
C CYS A 81 -7.05 1.56 -18.46
N ASN A 82 -6.82 0.34 -17.96
CA ASN A 82 -5.92 -0.64 -18.59
C ASN A 82 -6.29 -0.90 -20.07
N GLY A 83 -7.58 -1.05 -20.38
CA GLY A 83 -8.06 -1.30 -21.75
C GLY A 83 -7.76 -0.13 -22.69
N CYS A 84 -8.03 1.10 -22.24
CA CYS A 84 -7.72 2.31 -23.00
C CYS A 84 -6.23 2.46 -23.21
N TYR A 85 -5.43 2.27 -22.16
CA TYR A 85 -3.97 2.36 -22.21
C TYR A 85 -3.38 1.38 -23.22
N SER A 86 -3.68 0.08 -23.08
CA SER A 86 -3.19 -0.95 -23.99
C SER A 86 -3.59 -0.67 -25.43
N THR A 87 -4.78 -0.13 -25.65
CA THR A 87 -5.27 0.18 -26.99
C THR A 87 -4.53 1.34 -27.61
N LEU A 88 -4.57 2.51 -26.96
CA LEU A 88 -3.97 3.73 -27.47
C LEU A 88 -2.47 3.58 -27.64
N LYS A 89 -1.78 2.91 -26.68
CA LYS A 89 -0.35 2.60 -26.79
C LYS A 89 -0.04 1.66 -27.96
N SER A 90 -0.88 0.64 -28.20
CA SER A 90 -0.68 -0.28 -29.33
C SER A 90 -0.89 0.40 -30.68
N ALA A 91 -1.91 1.24 -30.81
CA ALA A 91 -2.17 2.04 -32.01
C ALA A 91 -1.02 3.03 -32.25
N HIS A 92 -0.60 3.75 -31.21
CA HIS A 92 0.54 4.66 -31.24
C HIS A 92 1.82 3.96 -31.74
N MET A 93 2.14 2.79 -31.18
CA MET A 93 3.32 2.02 -31.60
C MET A 93 3.21 1.54 -33.05
N GLN A 94 2.06 0.99 -33.47
CA GLN A 94 1.87 0.56 -34.87
C GLN A 94 2.09 1.71 -35.86
N LEU A 95 1.52 2.88 -35.59
CA LEU A 95 1.66 4.05 -36.46
C LEU A 95 3.05 4.68 -36.41
N ARG A 96 3.79 4.50 -35.31
CA ARG A 96 5.19 4.97 -35.23
C ARG A 96 6.15 4.09 -36.00
N THR A 97 5.88 2.79 -36.12
CA THR A 97 6.78 1.83 -36.76
C THR A 97 6.43 1.54 -38.22
N ASP A 98 5.19 1.80 -38.64
CA ASP A 98 4.72 1.55 -40.00
C ASP A 98 4.36 2.88 -40.69
N HIS A 99 5.28 3.36 -41.55
CA HIS A 99 5.16 4.64 -42.24
C HIS A 99 4.02 4.66 -43.28
N GLU A 100 3.77 3.55 -43.98
CA GLU A 100 2.70 3.48 -44.98
C GLU A 100 1.33 3.44 -44.31
N LEU A 101 1.20 2.69 -43.22
CA LEU A 101 0.00 2.69 -42.39
C LEU A 101 -0.27 4.09 -41.82
N LYS A 102 0.78 4.79 -41.34
CA LYS A 102 0.66 6.17 -40.88
C LYS A 102 0.18 7.12 -41.98
N LYS A 103 0.73 7.03 -43.19
CA LYS A 103 0.28 7.83 -44.35
C LYS A 103 -1.20 7.59 -44.65
N ARG A 104 -1.63 6.33 -44.73
CA ARG A 104 -3.04 5.95 -44.97
C ARG A 104 -3.97 6.49 -43.87
N VAL A 105 -3.60 6.34 -42.60
CA VAL A 105 -4.41 6.88 -41.50
C VAL A 105 -4.48 8.40 -41.55
N ASN A 106 -3.37 9.09 -41.85
CA ASN A 106 -3.37 10.54 -41.99
C ASN A 106 -4.20 11.05 -43.16
N TYR A 107 -4.28 10.32 -44.28
CA TYR A 107 -5.18 10.65 -45.38
C TYR A 107 -6.64 10.80 -44.90
N PHE A 108 -7.11 9.87 -44.06
CA PHE A 108 -8.46 9.95 -43.48
C PHE A 108 -8.59 11.01 -42.39
N LEU A 109 -7.58 11.15 -41.52
CA LEU A 109 -7.61 12.16 -40.44
C LEU A 109 -7.68 13.59 -40.99
N GLN A 110 -7.02 13.87 -42.11
CA GLN A 110 -7.03 15.20 -42.74
C GLN A 110 -8.43 15.65 -43.15
N GLN A 111 -9.32 14.71 -43.54
CA GLN A 111 -10.71 15.02 -43.90
C GLN A 111 -11.52 15.58 -42.73
N VAL A 112 -11.06 15.37 -41.50
CA VAL A 112 -11.67 15.89 -40.27
C VAL A 112 -10.75 16.91 -39.56
N GLY A 113 -9.78 17.47 -40.27
CA GLY A 113 -8.88 18.51 -39.75
C GLY A 113 -7.92 18.03 -38.66
N LEU A 114 -7.51 16.76 -38.72
CA LEU A 114 -6.56 16.14 -37.78
C LEU A 114 -5.37 15.54 -38.52
N ALA A 115 -4.25 15.41 -37.82
CA ALA A 115 -3.07 14.70 -38.31
C ALA A 115 -2.33 14.07 -37.13
N TYR A 116 -1.93 12.82 -37.30
CA TYR A 116 -1.10 12.09 -36.35
C TYR A 116 0.38 12.22 -36.72
N GLN A 117 1.16 12.75 -35.78
CA GLN A 117 2.60 12.96 -35.91
C GLN A 117 3.40 11.87 -35.18
N GLY A 118 2.88 11.36 -34.07
CA GLY A 118 3.51 10.35 -33.22
C GLY A 118 4.52 10.91 -32.21
N ALA A 119 4.47 12.21 -31.90
CA ALA A 119 5.33 12.88 -30.94
C ALA A 119 4.89 12.67 -29.48
N LEU A 120 3.59 12.49 -29.21
CA LEU A 120 3.10 12.33 -27.85
C LEU A 120 3.57 11.04 -27.18
N LYS A 121 3.58 11.02 -25.85
CA LYS A 121 3.66 9.80 -25.04
C LYS A 121 2.26 9.40 -24.58
N VAL A 122 1.98 8.10 -24.64
CA VAL A 122 0.80 7.50 -24.03
C VAL A 122 1.23 6.78 -22.75
N LYS A 123 0.67 7.18 -21.60
CA LYS A 123 1.05 6.69 -20.27
C LYS A 123 -0.15 6.15 -19.49
N HIS A 124 0.12 5.17 -18.65
CA HIS A 124 -0.84 4.71 -17.65
C HIS A 124 -0.73 5.58 -16.39
N LEU A 125 -1.81 5.72 -15.61
CA LEU A 125 -1.75 6.48 -14.36
C LEU A 125 -0.71 5.92 -13.37
N VAL A 126 -0.53 4.60 -13.29
CA VAL A 126 0.56 3.98 -12.48
C VAL A 126 1.94 4.36 -13.00
N GLU A 127 2.13 4.40 -14.32
CA GLU A 127 3.40 4.80 -14.94
C GLU A 127 3.74 6.25 -14.56
N LEU A 128 2.77 7.16 -14.64
CA LEU A 128 2.93 8.56 -14.22
C LEU A 128 3.27 8.68 -12.73
N LEU A 129 2.48 8.04 -11.86
CA LEU A 129 2.63 8.14 -10.41
C LEU A 129 3.94 7.51 -9.93
N HIS A 130 4.38 6.41 -10.54
CA HIS A 130 5.60 5.74 -10.15
C HIS A 130 6.85 6.39 -10.76
N ASP A 131 6.86 6.66 -12.07
CA ASP A 131 8.09 7.03 -12.78
C ASP A 131 8.36 8.53 -12.81
N GLU A 132 7.31 9.36 -12.70
CA GLU A 132 7.46 10.82 -12.77
C GLU A 132 7.17 11.51 -11.44
N VAL A 133 6.10 11.11 -10.74
CA VAL A 133 5.84 11.65 -9.39
C VAL A 133 6.80 11.01 -8.38
N GLY A 134 6.92 9.68 -8.42
CA GLY A 134 7.84 8.92 -7.58
C GLY A 134 7.23 8.48 -6.24
N PRO A 135 7.43 7.22 -5.80
CA PRO A 135 6.99 6.73 -4.49
C PRO A 135 7.49 7.60 -3.32
N GLY A 136 8.70 8.16 -3.41
CA GLY A 136 9.27 9.02 -2.38
C GLY A 136 8.49 10.33 -2.20
N LYS A 137 8.10 10.99 -3.30
CA LYS A 137 7.26 12.20 -3.26
C LYS A 137 5.86 11.86 -2.78
N ILE A 138 5.27 10.75 -3.21
CA ILE A 138 3.97 10.32 -2.69
C ILE A 138 4.04 10.13 -1.17
N ARG A 139 5.06 9.43 -0.67
CA ARG A 139 5.28 9.21 0.76
C ARG A 139 5.38 10.51 1.56
N SER A 140 6.01 11.57 1.03
CA SER A 140 6.10 12.85 1.73
C SER A 140 4.78 13.63 1.81
N TYR A 141 3.80 13.28 0.97
CA TYR A 141 2.45 13.87 1.00
C TYR A 141 1.48 13.07 1.87
N VAL A 142 1.81 11.83 2.24
CA VAL A 142 0.95 10.97 3.07
C VAL A 142 0.77 11.57 4.46
N ARG A 143 -0.49 11.83 4.83
CA ARG A 143 -0.90 12.33 6.15
C ARG A 143 -1.48 11.23 7.03
N LYS A 144 -2.22 10.30 6.41
CA LYS A 144 -2.89 9.18 7.07
C LYS A 144 -2.38 7.87 6.47
N PRO A 145 -1.24 7.33 6.93
CA PRO A 145 -0.66 6.13 6.36
C PRO A 145 -1.50 4.89 6.67
N PHE A 146 -1.48 3.89 5.78
CA PHE A 146 -2.16 2.60 5.96
C PHE A 146 -1.34 1.61 6.79
N SER A 147 -0.70 2.08 7.88
CA SER A 147 0.14 1.24 8.74
C SER A 147 -0.67 0.08 9.32
N GLY A 148 -0.11 -1.14 9.24
CA GLY A 148 -0.78 -2.37 9.66
C GLY A 148 -1.85 -2.90 8.71
N MET A 149 -2.08 -2.26 7.56
CA MET A 149 -3.00 -2.75 6.54
C MET A 149 -2.26 -3.59 5.50
N ARG A 150 -2.87 -4.70 5.09
CA ARG A 150 -2.39 -5.66 4.09
C ARG A 150 -3.25 -5.52 2.83
N ILE A 151 -2.68 -4.99 1.75
CA ILE A 151 -3.43 -4.68 0.53
C ILE A 151 -2.89 -5.52 -0.62
N ALA A 152 -3.76 -6.25 -1.32
CA ALA A 152 -3.40 -7.02 -2.50
C ALA A 152 -3.50 -6.16 -3.76
N SER A 153 -2.41 -6.03 -4.50
CA SER A 153 -2.43 -5.31 -5.79
C SER A 153 -2.96 -6.20 -6.91
N HIS A 154 -3.89 -5.67 -7.72
CA HIS A 154 -4.32 -6.28 -8.96
C HIS A 154 -3.94 -5.38 -10.16
N PRO A 155 -2.77 -5.63 -10.77
CA PRO A 155 -2.27 -4.88 -11.94
C PRO A 155 -3.21 -4.95 -13.15
N GLY A 156 -3.92 -6.07 -13.32
CA GLY A 156 -4.71 -6.38 -14.51
C GLY A 156 -3.84 -6.70 -15.73
N CYS A 157 -4.43 -7.34 -16.73
CA CYS A 157 -3.70 -7.84 -17.90
C CYS A 157 -3.18 -6.70 -18.81
N HIS A 158 -4.06 -5.78 -19.18
CA HIS A 158 -3.78 -4.73 -20.18
C HIS A 158 -2.96 -3.55 -19.65
N MET A 159 -2.69 -3.47 -18.33
CA MET A 159 -1.72 -2.50 -17.83
C MET A 159 -0.29 -2.89 -18.23
N LEU A 160 0.00 -4.18 -18.42
CA LEU A 160 1.37 -4.67 -18.59
C LEU A 160 1.58 -5.43 -19.91
N ARG A 161 0.49 -5.85 -20.56
CA ARG A 161 0.53 -6.75 -21.72
C ARG A 161 -0.21 -6.13 -22.93
N PRO A 162 0.27 -6.36 -24.16
CA PRO A 162 1.44 -7.17 -24.52
C PRO A 162 2.77 -6.46 -24.22
N SER A 163 3.76 -7.22 -23.73
CA SER A 163 5.07 -6.69 -23.31
C SER A 163 5.90 -6.14 -24.47
N SER A 164 5.61 -6.55 -25.71
CA SER A 164 6.24 -5.98 -26.90
C SER A 164 5.92 -4.50 -27.11
N VAL A 165 4.81 -4.00 -26.55
CA VAL A 165 4.31 -2.63 -26.70
C VAL A 165 4.41 -1.82 -25.42
N ILE A 166 3.99 -2.39 -24.28
CA ILE A 166 3.71 -1.61 -23.08
C ILE A 166 4.98 -1.21 -22.31
N ARG A 167 5.95 -2.13 -22.15
CA ARG A 167 7.34 -1.90 -21.70
C ARG A 167 7.57 -0.88 -20.58
N PHE A 168 6.67 -0.75 -19.59
CA PHE A 168 6.92 0.12 -18.43
C PHE A 168 7.11 -0.64 -17.11
N ASP A 169 6.73 -1.90 -17.00
CA ASP A 169 6.97 -2.75 -15.82
C ASP A 169 7.02 -4.23 -16.28
N ASP A 170 7.45 -5.14 -15.40
CA ASP A 170 7.58 -6.55 -15.74
C ASP A 170 6.18 -7.18 -15.94
N PRO A 171 5.92 -7.85 -17.09
CA PRO A 171 4.60 -8.40 -17.41
C PRO A 171 4.22 -9.66 -16.62
N LEU A 172 5.14 -10.25 -15.87
CA LEU A 172 4.96 -11.47 -15.07
C LEU A 172 5.23 -11.23 -13.58
N LYS A 173 6.09 -10.27 -13.23
CA LYS A 173 6.43 -9.90 -11.85
C LYS A 173 6.44 -8.37 -11.66
N PRO A 174 5.31 -7.68 -11.87
CA PRO A 174 5.24 -6.23 -11.76
C PRO A 174 5.52 -5.80 -10.32
N ALA A 175 6.19 -4.65 -10.17
CA ALA A 175 6.56 -4.11 -8.86
C ALA A 175 6.05 -2.67 -8.63
N LYS A 176 5.65 -1.96 -9.69
CA LYS A 176 5.37 -0.51 -9.57
C LYS A 176 4.10 -0.22 -8.81
N LEU A 177 3.02 -0.98 -9.02
CA LEU A 177 1.80 -0.81 -8.25
C LEU A 177 2.01 -1.18 -6.77
N ASP A 178 2.83 -2.18 -6.48
CA ASP A 178 3.18 -2.55 -5.10
C ASP A 178 4.01 -1.45 -4.42
N ALA A 179 5.01 -0.90 -5.11
CA ALA A 179 5.81 0.20 -4.61
C ALA A 179 4.94 1.44 -4.29
N LEU A 180 3.92 1.68 -5.11
CA LEU A 180 2.94 2.73 -4.87
C LEU A 180 2.03 2.44 -3.67
N VAL A 181 1.66 1.19 -3.40
CA VAL A 181 0.92 0.78 -2.19
C VAL A 181 1.78 0.95 -0.93
N GLU A 182 3.04 0.50 -1.00
CA GLU A 182 4.04 0.66 0.06
C GLU A 182 4.36 2.13 0.36
N ALA A 183 4.26 3.00 -0.65
CA ALA A 183 4.39 4.45 -0.47
C ALA A 183 3.28 5.04 0.40
N LEU A 184 2.09 4.44 0.40
CA LEU A 184 0.96 4.84 1.26
C LEU A 184 1.08 4.27 2.68
N GLY A 185 2.11 3.46 2.97
CA GLY A 185 2.38 2.88 4.28
C GLY A 185 1.65 1.56 4.57
N ALA A 186 0.93 1.00 3.59
CA ALA A 186 0.39 -0.36 3.64
C ALA A 186 1.46 -1.39 3.27
N HIS A 187 1.23 -2.65 3.64
CA HIS A 187 1.95 -3.79 3.12
C HIS A 187 1.30 -4.28 1.83
N SER A 188 2.04 -4.31 0.72
CA SER A 188 1.58 -4.93 -0.52
C SER A 188 1.79 -6.44 -0.47
N VAL A 189 0.68 -7.19 -0.45
CA VAL A 189 0.73 -8.65 -0.33
C VAL A 189 1.09 -9.27 -1.69
N ASP A 190 2.13 -10.10 -1.73
CA ASP A 190 2.44 -10.96 -2.88
C ASP A 190 1.67 -12.28 -2.79
N TYR A 191 1.13 -12.76 -3.90
CA TYR A 191 0.22 -13.91 -3.94
C TYR A 191 0.23 -14.60 -5.31
N GLN A 192 -0.15 -15.88 -5.35
CA GLN A 192 0.08 -16.75 -6.51
C GLN A 192 -0.77 -16.32 -7.72
N LEU A 193 -2.03 -15.94 -7.52
CA LEU A 193 -2.94 -15.58 -8.62
C LEU A 193 -2.87 -14.09 -9.00
N LYS A 194 -1.84 -13.36 -8.57
CA LYS A 194 -1.68 -11.92 -8.85
C LYS A 194 -1.86 -11.58 -10.32
N MET A 195 -1.18 -12.33 -11.16
CA MET A 195 -1.17 -12.15 -12.61
C MET A 195 -2.29 -12.86 -13.37
N THR A 196 -3.19 -13.55 -12.68
CA THR A 196 -4.37 -14.19 -13.28
C THR A 196 -5.40 -13.14 -13.70
N CYS A 197 -6.05 -13.36 -14.84
CA CYS A 197 -7.13 -12.51 -15.35
C CYS A 197 -8.31 -12.43 -14.36
N CYS A 198 -9.02 -11.31 -14.34
CA CYS A 198 -10.24 -11.16 -13.53
C CYS A 198 -11.44 -11.95 -14.09
N GLY A 199 -11.43 -12.30 -15.38
CA GLY A 199 -12.50 -13.06 -16.04
C GLY A 199 -13.61 -12.20 -16.65
N GLY A 200 -13.55 -10.87 -16.58
CA GLY A 200 -14.65 -10.01 -17.04
C GLY A 200 -14.99 -10.13 -18.53
N ALA A 201 -14.04 -10.50 -19.39
CA ALA A 201 -14.31 -10.72 -20.81
C ALA A 201 -15.23 -11.93 -21.09
N LEU A 202 -15.28 -12.92 -20.19
CA LEU A 202 -16.14 -14.10 -20.34
C LEU A 202 -17.62 -13.75 -20.23
N SER A 203 -17.98 -12.81 -19.35
CA SER A 203 -19.34 -12.28 -19.29
C SER A 203 -19.80 -11.65 -20.61
N HIS A 204 -18.88 -11.03 -21.37
CA HIS A 204 -19.21 -10.50 -22.70
C HIS A 204 -19.44 -11.59 -23.74
N ALA A 205 -18.92 -12.80 -23.51
CA ALA A 205 -19.14 -13.97 -24.35
C ALA A 205 -20.38 -14.80 -23.92
N GLY A 206 -21.11 -14.38 -22.87
CA GLY A 206 -22.25 -15.11 -22.31
C GLY A 206 -21.87 -16.12 -21.22
N GLU A 207 -20.58 -16.29 -20.91
CA GLU A 207 -20.07 -17.28 -19.96
C GLU A 207 -19.96 -16.70 -18.54
N GLU A 208 -21.12 -16.49 -17.92
CA GLU A 208 -21.25 -15.79 -16.64
C GLU A 208 -20.66 -16.58 -15.46
N GLU A 209 -20.86 -17.90 -15.44
CA GLU A 209 -20.39 -18.78 -14.37
C GLU A 209 -18.86 -18.94 -14.42
N ASP A 210 -18.26 -19.08 -15.60
CA ASP A 210 -16.79 -19.12 -15.75
C ASP A 210 -16.15 -17.77 -15.39
N SER A 211 -16.81 -16.67 -15.76
CA SER A 211 -16.40 -15.32 -15.34
C SER A 211 -16.34 -15.20 -13.82
N LEU A 212 -17.39 -15.68 -13.14
CA LEU A 212 -17.46 -15.72 -11.68
C LEU A 212 -16.40 -16.66 -11.09
N ALA A 213 -16.19 -17.84 -11.68
CA ALA A 213 -15.23 -18.83 -11.20
C ALA A 213 -13.79 -18.26 -11.13
N LEU A 214 -13.36 -17.51 -12.15
CA LEU A 214 -12.05 -16.83 -12.15
C LEU A 214 -11.94 -15.75 -11.08
N THR A 215 -12.99 -14.93 -10.93
CA THR A 215 -13.05 -13.89 -9.90
C THR A 215 -12.97 -14.49 -8.50
N ARG A 216 -13.83 -15.49 -8.25
CA ARG A 216 -13.94 -16.25 -7.01
C ARG A 216 -12.63 -16.92 -6.63
N LYS A 217 -11.96 -17.59 -7.57
CA LYS A 217 -10.68 -18.27 -7.33
C LYS A 217 -9.64 -17.34 -6.70
N LYS A 218 -9.52 -16.10 -7.21
CA LYS A 218 -8.60 -15.10 -6.67
C LYS A 218 -9.04 -14.60 -5.30
N LEU A 219 -10.31 -14.24 -5.15
CA LEU A 219 -10.83 -13.69 -3.89
C LEU A 219 -10.72 -14.69 -2.74
N LEU A 220 -10.91 -15.99 -2.99
CA LEU A 220 -10.72 -17.04 -2.00
C LEU A 220 -9.25 -17.17 -1.55
N GLU A 221 -8.28 -17.01 -2.47
CA GLU A 221 -6.87 -16.94 -2.09
C GLU A 221 -6.61 -15.73 -1.19
N LEU A 222 -7.08 -14.55 -1.60
CA LEU A 222 -6.93 -13.31 -0.84
C LEU A 222 -7.56 -13.41 0.57
N GLN A 223 -8.73 -14.04 0.68
CA GLN A 223 -9.40 -14.30 1.96
C GLN A 223 -8.58 -15.23 2.85
N LYS A 224 -8.04 -16.33 2.30
CA LYS A 224 -7.15 -17.24 3.04
C LYS A 224 -5.88 -16.54 3.54
N MET A 225 -5.37 -15.60 2.76
CA MET A 225 -4.19 -14.78 3.12
C MET A 225 -4.50 -13.63 4.08
N ARG A 226 -5.78 -13.47 4.47
CA ARG A 226 -6.28 -12.41 5.36
C ARG A 226 -5.81 -11.03 4.89
N VAL A 227 -6.04 -10.73 3.61
CA VAL A 227 -5.83 -9.37 3.10
C VAL A 227 -6.99 -8.48 3.55
N ASP A 228 -6.70 -7.21 3.76
CA ASP A 228 -7.67 -6.23 4.25
C ASP A 228 -8.45 -5.59 3.09
N ALA A 229 -7.82 -5.48 1.92
CA ALA A 229 -8.45 -4.99 0.71
C ALA A 229 -7.66 -5.44 -0.53
N MET A 230 -8.25 -5.23 -1.71
CA MET A 230 -7.54 -5.25 -2.98
C MET A 230 -7.52 -3.86 -3.62
N VAL A 231 -6.46 -3.55 -4.35
CA VAL A 231 -6.30 -2.29 -5.09
C VAL A 231 -6.09 -2.53 -6.58
N LEU A 232 -6.74 -1.73 -7.41
CA LEU A 232 -6.64 -1.78 -8.87
C LEU A 232 -6.81 -0.39 -9.50
N LEU A 233 -6.83 -0.29 -10.82
CA LEU A 233 -7.16 0.97 -11.52
C LEU A 233 -8.18 0.78 -12.64
N CYS A 234 -8.26 -0.42 -13.21
CA CYS A 234 -9.11 -0.67 -14.37
C CYS A 234 -10.60 -0.68 -14.01
N PRO A 235 -11.45 0.12 -14.68
CA PRO A 235 -12.89 0.15 -14.44
C PRO A 235 -13.56 -1.21 -14.70
N ALA A 236 -13.10 -1.96 -15.70
CA ALA A 236 -13.62 -3.30 -15.98
C ALA A 236 -13.27 -4.30 -14.87
N CYS A 237 -12.05 -4.21 -14.32
CA CYS A 237 -11.66 -5.05 -13.19
C CYS A 237 -12.40 -4.63 -11.91
N PHE A 238 -12.63 -3.33 -11.69
CA PHE A 238 -13.44 -2.84 -10.58
C PHE A 238 -14.84 -3.42 -10.63
N ILE A 239 -15.55 -3.25 -11.75
CA ILE A 239 -16.88 -3.82 -11.99
C ILE A 239 -16.87 -5.33 -11.72
N GLN A 240 -15.86 -6.03 -12.23
CA GLN A 240 -15.75 -7.48 -12.06
C GLN A 240 -15.63 -7.87 -10.58
N TYR A 241 -14.69 -7.29 -9.82
CA TYR A 241 -14.49 -7.70 -8.43
C TYR A 241 -15.57 -7.17 -7.50
N ASP A 242 -16.07 -5.96 -7.72
CA ASP A 242 -17.09 -5.34 -6.86
C ASP A 242 -18.49 -5.94 -7.11
N GLN A 243 -18.95 -5.95 -8.37
CA GLN A 243 -20.31 -6.41 -8.67
C GLN A 243 -20.46 -7.93 -8.53
N LYS A 244 -19.45 -8.72 -8.91
CA LYS A 244 -19.56 -10.20 -8.80
C LYS A 244 -19.53 -10.66 -7.35
N GLN A 245 -18.78 -9.99 -6.48
CA GLN A 245 -18.84 -10.27 -5.04
C GLN A 245 -20.23 -9.97 -4.49
N TYR A 246 -20.82 -8.83 -4.85
CA TYR A 246 -22.19 -8.49 -4.46
C TYR A 246 -23.22 -9.53 -4.95
N LEU A 247 -23.08 -10.00 -6.19
CA LEU A 247 -23.96 -11.06 -6.73
C LEU A 247 -23.75 -12.41 -6.02
N ALA A 248 -22.51 -12.80 -5.74
CA ALA A 248 -22.18 -14.01 -4.98
C ALA A 248 -22.75 -13.94 -3.55
N GLN A 249 -22.69 -12.78 -2.91
CA GLN A 249 -23.27 -12.55 -1.59
C GLN A 249 -24.78 -12.77 -1.57
N ARG A 250 -25.50 -12.36 -2.63
CA ARG A 250 -26.94 -12.65 -2.78
C ARG A 250 -27.26 -14.13 -2.97
N ARG A 251 -26.29 -14.93 -3.40
CA ARG A 251 -26.37 -16.40 -3.50
C ARG A 251 -25.88 -17.10 -2.23
N GLY A 252 -25.60 -16.37 -1.15
CA GLY A 252 -25.15 -16.90 0.14
C GLY A 252 -23.64 -17.07 0.28
N GLU A 253 -22.84 -16.70 -0.72
CA GLU A 253 -21.38 -16.78 -0.66
C GLU A 253 -20.75 -15.43 -0.27
N ARG A 254 -20.12 -15.37 0.90
CA ARG A 254 -19.44 -14.16 1.40
C ARG A 254 -17.94 -14.20 1.11
N LEU A 255 -17.52 -13.54 0.03
CA LEU A 255 -16.11 -13.30 -0.29
C LEU A 255 -15.58 -12.05 0.44
N ASN A 256 -16.35 -10.96 0.42
CA ASN A 256 -16.18 -9.72 1.20
C ASN A 256 -14.74 -9.15 1.25
N ILE A 257 -14.05 -9.09 0.11
CA ILE A 257 -12.79 -8.35 -0.04
C ILE A 257 -13.12 -6.95 -0.58
N PRO A 258 -12.92 -5.87 0.22
CA PRO A 258 -13.11 -4.50 -0.25
C PRO A 258 -12.21 -4.20 -1.45
N VAL A 259 -12.78 -3.54 -2.46
CA VAL A 259 -12.08 -3.22 -3.72
C VAL A 259 -11.90 -1.72 -3.79
N PHE A 260 -10.66 -1.26 -3.82
CA PHE A 260 -10.35 0.15 -4.04
C PHE A 260 -9.65 0.36 -5.37
N THR A 261 -9.84 1.53 -5.94
CA THR A 261 -8.94 2.08 -6.93
C THR A 261 -7.72 2.70 -6.24
N TYR A 262 -6.57 2.70 -6.91
CA TYR A 262 -5.38 3.35 -6.34
C TYR A 262 -5.61 4.83 -5.99
N PRO A 263 -6.28 5.65 -6.84
CA PRO A 263 -6.58 7.03 -6.49
C PRO A 263 -7.45 7.21 -5.24
N GLU A 264 -8.36 6.28 -4.94
CA GLU A 264 -9.14 6.31 -3.70
C GLU A 264 -8.24 6.10 -2.47
N LEU A 265 -7.38 5.08 -2.50
CA LEU A 265 -6.43 4.86 -1.40
C LEU A 265 -5.46 6.02 -1.25
N LEU A 266 -4.93 6.53 -2.36
CA LEU A 266 -4.08 7.72 -2.37
C LEU A 266 -4.82 8.90 -1.75
N GLY A 267 -6.05 9.19 -2.18
CA GLY A 267 -6.86 10.29 -1.64
C GLY A 267 -7.09 10.18 -0.13
N LEU A 268 -7.46 8.99 0.36
CA LEU A 268 -7.58 8.69 1.78
C LEU A 268 -6.28 8.96 2.55
N ALA A 269 -5.14 8.49 2.02
CA ALA A 269 -3.84 8.70 2.63
C ALA A 269 -3.41 10.18 2.65
N LEU A 270 -3.89 10.97 1.68
CA LEU A 270 -3.71 12.42 1.62
C LEU A 270 -4.69 13.20 2.52
N GLY A 271 -5.60 12.49 3.21
CA GLY A 271 -6.53 13.06 4.19
C GLY A 271 -7.91 13.44 3.64
N LEU A 272 -8.25 13.05 2.40
CA LEU A 272 -9.61 13.18 1.87
C LEU A 272 -10.56 12.22 2.57
N LYS A 273 -11.82 12.62 2.72
CA LYS A 273 -12.86 11.80 3.35
C LYS A 273 -13.51 10.84 2.36
N ARG A 274 -14.12 9.76 2.87
CA ARG A 274 -14.78 8.73 2.05
C ARG A 274 -15.90 9.30 1.17
N GLU A 275 -16.63 10.30 1.67
CA GLU A 275 -17.75 10.95 0.98
C GLU A 275 -17.25 11.81 -0.18
N GLU A 276 -16.09 12.46 0.01
CA GLU A 276 -15.43 13.24 -1.03
C GLU A 276 -14.98 12.35 -2.19
N LEU A 277 -14.52 11.13 -1.89
CA LEU A 277 -14.06 10.16 -2.90
C LEU A 277 -15.19 9.38 -3.57
N GLY A 278 -16.41 9.42 -3.02
CA GLY A 278 -17.57 8.72 -3.59
C GLY A 278 -17.62 7.23 -3.30
N LEU A 279 -17.01 6.78 -2.19
CA LEU A 279 -16.95 5.36 -1.79
C LEU A 279 -18.34 4.75 -1.54
N GLU A 280 -19.37 5.57 -1.33
CA GLU A 280 -20.78 5.13 -1.22
C GLU A 280 -21.30 4.44 -2.51
N SER A 281 -20.58 4.59 -3.64
CA SER A 281 -20.94 3.98 -4.92
C SER A 281 -20.50 2.51 -5.03
N HIS A 282 -19.68 2.02 -4.08
CA HIS A 282 -19.19 0.64 -4.08
C HIS A 282 -20.32 -0.33 -3.73
N ARG A 283 -20.33 -1.52 -4.35
CA ARG A 283 -21.31 -2.58 -4.04
C ARG A 283 -20.85 -3.44 -2.86
N VAL A 284 -19.55 -3.63 -2.72
CA VAL A 284 -18.94 -4.30 -1.57
C VAL A 284 -18.65 -3.26 -0.49
N ALA A 285 -19.06 -3.55 0.74
CA ALA A 285 -18.87 -2.64 1.86
C ALA A 285 -17.38 -2.41 2.18
N THR A 286 -17.02 -1.14 2.39
CA THR A 286 -15.66 -0.70 2.76
C THR A 286 -15.54 -0.28 4.23
N GLY A 287 -16.65 -0.30 4.98
CA GLY A 287 -16.74 0.22 6.36
C GLY A 287 -15.77 -0.44 7.33
N ASP A 288 -15.71 -1.78 7.36
CA ASP A 288 -14.84 -2.52 8.27
C ASP A 288 -13.35 -2.23 8.02
N PHE A 289 -12.97 -2.09 6.74
CA PHE A 289 -11.61 -1.70 6.36
C PHE A 289 -11.28 -0.29 6.88
N LEU A 290 -12.18 0.67 6.66
CA LEU A 290 -11.98 2.06 7.10
C LEU A 290 -11.92 2.17 8.63
N ALA A 291 -12.82 1.50 9.35
CA ALA A 291 -12.84 1.50 10.81
C ALA A 291 -11.55 0.90 11.40
N ARG A 292 -11.06 -0.22 10.84
CA ARG A 292 -9.78 -0.80 11.27
C ARG A 292 -8.60 0.10 10.93
N TRP A 293 -8.59 0.71 9.75
CA TRP A 293 -7.54 1.65 9.36
C TRP A 293 -7.49 2.86 10.30
N GLU A 294 -8.63 3.43 10.65
CA GLU A 294 -8.73 4.55 11.60
C GLU A 294 -8.19 4.16 12.99
N GLN A 295 -8.59 2.99 13.52
CA GLN A 295 -8.02 2.47 14.78
C GLN A 295 -6.49 2.30 14.69
N ASN A 296 -5.97 1.88 13.54
CA ASN A 296 -4.53 1.73 13.34
C ASN A 296 -3.80 3.07 13.28
N LEU A 297 -4.42 4.16 12.82
CA LEU A 297 -3.80 5.49 12.82
C LEU A 297 -3.41 5.92 14.23
N ASP A 298 -4.30 5.70 15.20
CA ASP A 298 -4.07 6.02 16.60
C ASP A 298 -2.99 5.10 17.20
N ARG A 299 -3.14 3.78 17.04
CA ARG A 299 -2.22 2.77 17.61
C ARG A 299 -0.78 2.94 17.10
N PHE A 300 -0.60 3.14 15.80
CA PHE A 300 0.73 3.32 15.23
C PHE A 300 1.26 4.74 15.42
N GLY A 301 0.42 5.72 15.78
CA GLY A 301 0.84 7.08 16.10
C GLY A 301 1.87 7.10 17.24
N GLU A 302 1.58 6.38 18.33
CA GLU A 302 2.47 6.25 19.49
C GLU A 302 3.77 5.49 19.13
N VAL A 303 3.64 4.33 18.48
CA VAL A 303 4.80 3.48 18.14
C VAL A 303 5.78 4.20 17.22
N LYS A 304 5.29 5.02 16.28
CA LYS A 304 6.13 5.75 15.32
C LYS A 304 7.01 6.83 15.95
N GLN A 305 6.68 7.28 17.15
CA GLN A 305 7.56 8.20 17.89
C GLN A 305 8.90 7.55 18.22
N TYR A 306 8.92 6.21 18.33
CA TYR A 306 10.09 5.45 18.77
C TYR A 306 10.66 4.51 17.70
N LEU A 307 9.82 4.06 16.74
CA LEU A 307 10.21 3.08 15.72
C LEU A 307 9.95 3.56 14.29
N ASP A 308 10.97 3.41 13.44
CA ASP A 308 10.82 3.46 11.98
C ASP A 308 10.16 2.16 11.49
N LEU A 309 8.84 2.18 11.23
CA LEU A 309 8.09 0.99 10.82
C LEU A 309 8.65 0.30 9.55
N PRO A 310 9.08 1.04 8.50
CA PRO A 310 9.87 0.47 7.42
C PRO A 310 11.09 -0.35 7.88
N ALA A 311 11.87 0.12 8.85
CA ALA A 311 12.99 -0.63 9.42
C ALA A 311 12.52 -1.86 10.21
N VAL A 312 11.44 -1.74 10.98
CA VAL A 312 10.82 -2.87 11.69
C VAL A 312 10.41 -3.97 10.70
N ARG A 313 9.81 -3.60 9.56
CA ARG A 313 9.43 -4.56 8.51
C ARG A 313 10.64 -5.27 7.91
N ARG A 314 11.70 -4.54 7.56
CA ARG A 314 12.95 -5.14 7.08
C ARG A 314 13.55 -6.12 8.10
N CYS A 315 13.49 -5.78 9.39
CA CYS A 315 13.91 -6.67 10.47
C CYS A 315 13.07 -7.96 10.51
N PHE A 316 11.74 -7.84 10.45
CA PHE A 316 10.81 -8.98 10.44
C PHE A 316 11.02 -9.92 9.25
N GLU A 317 11.23 -9.37 8.06
CA GLU A 317 11.47 -10.14 6.83
C GLU A 317 12.83 -10.85 6.88
N CYS A 318 13.87 -10.15 7.33
CA CYS A 318 15.22 -10.70 7.46
C CYS A 318 15.28 -11.85 8.47
N GLY A 319 14.90 -11.61 9.73
CA GLY A 319 14.84 -12.62 10.79
C GLY A 319 16.13 -13.43 11.04
N ALA A 320 17.29 -13.03 10.50
CA ALA A 320 18.49 -13.85 10.48
C ALA A 320 19.03 -14.18 11.88
N CYS A 321 19.04 -13.18 12.78
CA CYS A 321 19.55 -13.32 14.15
C CYS A 321 18.59 -14.05 15.12
N VAL A 322 17.42 -14.51 14.66
CA VAL A 322 16.41 -15.10 15.56
C VAL A 322 16.90 -16.39 16.20
N ALA A 323 17.67 -17.19 15.46
CA ALA A 323 18.26 -18.44 15.95
C ALA A 323 19.39 -18.21 16.98
N ASP A 324 20.02 -17.04 16.97
CA ASP A 324 21.08 -16.67 17.91
C ASP A 324 20.55 -16.04 19.21
N CYS A 325 19.23 -16.02 19.41
CA CYS A 325 18.63 -15.49 20.62
C CYS A 325 18.67 -16.52 21.76
N PRO A 326 19.48 -16.32 22.82
CA PRO A 326 19.62 -17.30 23.89
C PRO A 326 18.32 -17.51 24.69
N VAL A 327 17.46 -16.48 24.73
CA VAL A 327 16.15 -16.59 25.38
C VAL A 327 15.20 -17.44 24.54
N ALA A 328 15.19 -17.25 23.21
CA ALA A 328 14.33 -18.04 22.33
C ALA A 328 14.74 -19.52 22.29
N GLU A 329 16.02 -19.82 22.54
CA GLU A 329 16.53 -21.19 22.66
C GLU A 329 16.01 -21.91 23.92
N THR A 330 15.82 -21.17 25.02
CA THR A 330 15.47 -21.76 26.33
C THR A 330 14.01 -21.52 26.75
N THR A 331 13.32 -20.61 26.07
CA THR A 331 11.95 -20.19 26.39
C THR A 331 11.05 -20.35 25.17
N ASP A 332 10.39 -21.50 25.04
CA ASP A 332 9.53 -21.85 23.88
C ASP A 332 8.45 -20.82 23.55
N SER A 333 7.96 -20.11 24.57
CA SER A 333 6.94 -19.06 24.42
C SER A 333 7.49 -17.75 23.85
N PHE A 334 8.82 -17.53 23.88
CA PHE A 334 9.43 -16.33 23.33
C PHE A 334 9.80 -16.53 21.87
N LYS A 335 8.94 -16.03 20.97
CA LYS A 335 9.16 -16.08 19.52
C LYS A 335 9.30 -14.67 18.95
N PRO A 336 10.53 -14.10 18.94
CA PRO A 336 10.74 -12.69 18.64
C PRO A 336 10.15 -12.25 17.30
N ARG A 337 10.34 -13.07 16.26
CA ARG A 337 9.84 -12.77 14.92
C ARG A 337 8.32 -12.72 14.86
N GLU A 338 7.63 -13.65 15.52
CA GLU A 338 6.17 -13.69 15.58
C GLU A 338 5.62 -12.48 16.34
N LEU A 339 6.28 -12.05 17.41
CA LEU A 339 5.93 -10.84 18.17
C LEU A 339 6.07 -9.57 17.32
N ILE A 340 7.17 -9.44 16.57
CA ILE A 340 7.35 -8.31 15.64
C ILE A 340 6.30 -8.36 14.51
N GLY A 341 5.94 -9.57 14.04
CA GLY A 341 4.85 -9.76 13.08
C GLY A 341 3.51 -9.24 13.62
N ARG A 342 3.15 -9.60 14.86
CA ARG A 342 1.95 -9.08 15.55
C ARG A 342 1.96 -7.56 15.67
N LEU A 343 3.11 -6.95 15.94
CA LEU A 343 3.27 -5.49 15.95
C LEU A 343 2.94 -4.90 14.58
N LEU A 344 3.53 -5.46 13.51
CA LEU A 344 3.30 -5.02 12.13
C LEU A 344 1.86 -5.26 11.65
N GLU A 345 1.12 -6.18 12.26
CA GLU A 345 -0.32 -6.40 12.04
C GLU A 345 -1.22 -5.43 12.82
N GLY A 346 -0.64 -4.61 13.72
CA GLY A 346 -1.38 -3.66 14.55
C GLY A 346 -1.93 -4.24 15.86
N LYS A 347 -1.49 -5.44 16.27
CA LYS A 347 -1.88 -6.09 17.53
C LYS A 347 -1.09 -5.54 18.73
N ILE A 348 -0.97 -4.22 18.81
CA ILE A 348 -0.15 -3.54 19.82
C ILE A 348 -0.73 -3.78 21.22
N GLU A 349 -2.03 -3.64 21.41
CA GLU A 349 -2.69 -3.87 22.71
C GLU A 349 -2.46 -5.27 23.27
N GLU A 350 -2.57 -6.29 22.42
CA GLU A 350 -2.30 -7.69 22.79
C GLU A 350 -0.85 -7.85 23.27
N LEU A 351 0.10 -7.23 22.58
CA LEU A 351 1.52 -7.28 22.94
C LEU A 351 1.78 -6.56 24.27
N LEU A 352 1.17 -5.40 24.52
CA LEU A 352 1.38 -4.65 25.75
C LEU A 352 0.82 -5.36 26.99
N GLN A 353 -0.24 -6.14 26.82
CA GLN A 353 -0.82 -6.96 27.91
C GLN A 353 -0.09 -8.30 28.11
N SER A 354 0.71 -8.72 27.13
CA SER A 354 1.47 -9.97 27.19
C SER A 354 2.75 -9.82 28.03
N LYS A 355 3.18 -10.91 28.67
CA LYS A 355 4.50 -11.00 29.31
C LYS A 355 5.62 -11.25 28.30
N GLU A 356 5.29 -11.68 27.08
CA GLU A 356 6.27 -12.10 26.07
C GLU A 356 7.31 -11.01 25.71
N PRO A 357 6.94 -9.71 25.55
CA PRO A 357 7.95 -8.67 25.30
C PRO A 357 8.98 -8.52 26.43
N TRP A 358 8.61 -8.89 27.66
CA TRP A 358 9.47 -8.80 28.84
C TRP A 358 10.52 -9.91 28.93
N TYR A 359 10.41 -10.96 28.11
CA TYR A 359 11.43 -12.01 28.03
C TYR A 359 12.70 -11.55 27.31
N CYS A 360 12.62 -10.52 26.47
CA CYS A 360 13.82 -9.91 25.90
C CYS A 360 14.68 -9.34 27.02
N VAL A 361 15.92 -9.82 27.17
CA VAL A 361 16.85 -9.37 28.21
C VAL A 361 17.77 -8.22 27.77
N GLU A 362 17.57 -7.68 26.57
CA GLU A 362 18.37 -6.56 26.03
C GLU A 362 19.89 -6.85 26.03
N CYS A 363 20.29 -8.09 25.72
CA CYS A 363 21.71 -8.46 25.62
C CYS A 363 22.42 -7.93 24.37
N HIS A 364 21.69 -7.28 23.45
CA HIS A 364 22.18 -6.71 22.19
C HIS A 364 22.85 -7.68 21.19
N THR A 365 22.80 -9.01 21.40
CA THR A 365 23.31 -10.00 20.43
C THR A 365 22.75 -9.74 19.01
N CYS A 366 21.44 -9.55 18.92
CA CYS A 366 20.78 -9.28 17.64
C CYS A 366 21.15 -7.93 17.00
N TYR A 367 21.53 -6.92 17.79
CA TYR A 367 22.06 -5.66 17.29
C TYR A 367 23.45 -5.86 16.71
N GLU A 368 24.32 -6.61 17.41
CA GLU A 368 25.67 -6.86 16.94
C GLU A 368 25.71 -7.66 15.64
N LEU A 369 24.85 -8.69 15.52
CA LEU A 369 24.69 -9.50 14.32
C LEU A 369 24.01 -8.74 13.17
N CYS A 370 23.28 -7.65 13.44
CA CYS A 370 22.53 -6.93 12.43
C CYS A 370 23.46 -6.05 11.58
N PRO A 371 23.54 -6.26 10.25
CA PRO A 371 24.36 -5.40 9.37
C PRO A 371 23.88 -3.96 9.32
N GLN A 372 22.60 -3.72 9.66
CA GLN A 372 21.98 -2.40 9.70
C GLN A 372 21.99 -1.79 11.11
N LYS A 373 22.55 -2.48 12.12
CA LYS A 373 22.55 -2.07 13.53
C LYS A 373 21.16 -1.63 14.01
N PHE A 374 20.12 -2.38 13.61
CA PHE A 374 18.74 -2.12 14.04
C PHE A 374 18.45 -2.78 15.39
N GLY A 375 18.70 -4.10 15.48
CA GLY A 375 18.46 -4.90 16.67
C GLY A 375 16.96 -5.14 16.97
N MET A 376 16.56 -6.40 17.18
CA MET A 376 15.16 -6.69 17.56
C MET A 376 14.83 -6.22 18.99
N GLU A 377 15.83 -6.12 19.85
CA GLU A 377 15.70 -5.61 21.22
C GLU A 377 15.14 -4.19 21.24
N LYS A 378 15.44 -3.37 20.21
CA LYS A 378 14.86 -2.04 20.07
C LYS A 378 13.32 -2.08 20.04
N VAL A 379 12.75 -3.06 19.35
CA VAL A 379 11.29 -3.23 19.29
C VAL A 379 10.73 -3.60 20.65
N PHE A 380 11.36 -4.57 21.34
CA PHE A 380 10.90 -5.00 22.66
C PHE A 380 11.07 -3.93 23.73
N GLY A 381 12.15 -3.15 23.70
CA GLY A 381 12.35 -2.00 24.60
C GLY A 381 11.23 -0.96 24.47
N VAL A 382 10.81 -0.65 23.23
CA VAL A 382 9.66 0.24 22.99
C VAL A 382 8.36 -0.36 23.51
N LEU A 383 8.11 -1.66 23.27
CA LEU A 383 6.91 -2.33 23.81
C LEU A 383 6.87 -2.31 25.34
N LYS A 384 8.00 -2.55 26.01
CA LYS A 384 8.11 -2.48 27.49
C LYS A 384 7.84 -1.06 28.00
N ARG A 385 8.37 -0.03 27.32
CA ARG A 385 8.12 1.38 27.64
C ARG A 385 6.63 1.71 27.55
N LEU A 386 5.99 1.36 26.43
CA LEU A 386 4.55 1.61 26.23
C LEU A 386 3.70 0.83 27.26
N ALA A 387 4.09 -0.39 27.61
CA ALA A 387 3.43 -1.16 28.66
C ALA A 387 3.60 -0.50 30.04
N TRP A 388 4.77 0.09 30.31
CA TRP A 388 5.04 0.85 31.52
C TRP A 388 4.15 2.09 31.65
N GLU A 389 4.09 2.91 30.61
CA GLU A 389 3.25 4.13 30.55
C GLU A 389 1.77 3.82 30.80
N ARG A 390 1.32 2.60 30.45
CA ARG A 390 -0.06 2.12 30.67
C ARG A 390 -0.26 1.31 31.94
N GLY A 391 0.76 1.19 32.79
CA GLY A 391 0.69 0.44 34.04
C GLY A 391 0.60 -1.09 33.89
N LEU A 392 0.85 -1.63 32.70
CA LEU A 392 0.74 -3.06 32.33
C LEU A 392 2.01 -3.87 32.64
N VAL A 393 2.82 -3.39 33.58
CA VAL A 393 4.11 -3.97 33.95
C VAL A 393 3.89 -5.28 34.72
N PRO A 394 4.65 -6.37 34.43
CA PRO A 394 4.61 -7.58 35.22
C PRO A 394 4.92 -7.34 36.71
N ALA A 395 4.18 -8.01 37.60
CA ALA A 395 4.33 -7.86 39.05
C ALA A 395 5.76 -8.13 39.56
N SER A 396 6.46 -9.08 38.93
CA SER A 396 7.86 -9.41 39.26
C SER A 396 8.83 -8.24 39.07
N ILE A 397 8.49 -7.28 38.20
CA ILE A 397 9.36 -6.14 37.86
C ILE A 397 9.01 -4.91 38.70
N LYS A 398 7.74 -4.77 39.10
CA LYS A 398 7.26 -3.64 39.92
C LYS A 398 8.03 -3.48 41.23
N GLY A 399 8.42 -4.60 41.86
CA GLY A 399 9.17 -4.59 43.12
C GLY A 399 10.53 -3.91 43.01
N GLY A 400 11.35 -4.32 42.04
CA GLY A 400 12.69 -3.75 41.82
C GLY A 400 12.65 -2.27 41.46
N ILE A 401 11.67 -1.85 40.66
CA ILE A 401 11.51 -0.44 40.29
C ILE A 401 11.06 0.40 41.48
N GLY A 402 10.17 -0.12 42.33
CA GLY A 402 9.79 0.54 43.58
C GLY A 402 11.00 0.79 44.49
N THR A 403 11.92 -0.17 44.59
CA THR A 403 13.19 -0.01 45.32
C THR A 403 14.07 1.05 44.65
N PHE A 404 14.18 1.04 43.32
CA PHE A 404 14.99 2.00 42.57
C PHE A 404 14.50 3.44 42.73
N LEU A 405 13.18 3.67 42.63
CA LEU A 405 12.60 5.00 42.82
C LEU A 405 12.84 5.55 44.24
N LYS A 406 12.92 4.68 45.26
CA LYS A 406 13.17 5.10 46.64
C LYS A 406 14.65 5.29 46.95
N THR A 407 15.50 4.40 46.46
CA THR A 407 16.88 4.25 46.97
C THR A 407 17.95 4.54 45.91
N GLY A 408 17.56 4.67 44.64
CA GLY A 408 18.50 4.69 43.50
C GLY A 408 19.13 3.32 43.21
N ARG A 409 18.68 2.24 43.87
CA ARG A 409 19.21 0.88 43.74
C ARG A 409 18.10 -0.13 43.44
N LEU A 410 18.43 -1.22 42.75
CA LEU A 410 17.48 -2.29 42.44
C LEU A 410 17.32 -3.31 43.59
N GLY A 411 18.10 -3.19 44.67
CA GLY A 411 18.06 -4.06 45.84
C GLY A 411 18.93 -3.53 46.98
N GLU A 412 18.66 -4.01 48.19
CA GLU A 412 19.44 -3.66 49.38
C GLU A 412 20.75 -4.47 49.45
N PRO A 413 21.85 -3.87 49.95
CA PRO A 413 23.09 -4.60 50.20
C PRO A 413 22.91 -5.75 51.20
N ASP A 414 23.47 -6.92 50.88
CA ASP A 414 23.53 -8.05 51.81
C ASP A 414 24.71 -7.90 52.79
N GLU A 415 24.55 -7.05 53.79
CA GLU A 415 25.58 -6.77 54.81
C GLU A 415 26.02 -8.04 55.57
N LYS A 416 25.12 -9.02 55.72
CA LYS A 416 25.44 -10.29 56.38
C LYS A 416 26.43 -11.11 55.54
N ASN A 417 26.22 -11.20 54.24
CA ASN A 417 27.13 -11.90 53.35
C ASN A 417 28.44 -11.13 53.14
N ARG A 418 28.39 -9.80 53.08
CA ARG A 418 29.61 -8.95 53.04
C ARG A 418 30.50 -9.20 54.24
N LYS A 419 29.93 -9.22 55.45
CA LYS A 419 30.65 -9.53 56.69
C LYS A 419 31.26 -10.94 56.67
N LYS A 420 30.56 -11.94 56.14
CA LYS A 420 31.09 -13.31 55.99
C LYS A 420 32.30 -13.37 55.05
N LEU A 421 32.33 -12.50 54.03
CA LEU A 421 33.43 -12.41 53.06
C LEU A 421 34.57 -11.49 53.52
N GLY A 422 34.52 -10.92 54.73
CA GLY A 422 35.53 -9.99 55.25
C GLY A 422 35.52 -8.62 54.57
N LEU A 423 34.40 -8.24 53.95
CA LEU A 423 34.25 -6.92 53.32
C LEU A 423 33.75 -5.89 54.33
N GLU A 424 34.33 -4.70 54.29
CA GLU A 424 33.86 -3.54 55.06
C GLU A 424 32.41 -3.13 54.66
N PRO A 425 31.64 -2.49 55.57
CA PRO A 425 30.33 -1.95 55.24
C PRO A 425 30.38 -0.99 54.05
N LEU A 426 29.32 -0.96 53.23
CA LEU A 426 29.27 0.01 52.15
C LEU A 426 29.17 1.45 52.71
N PRO A 427 29.81 2.44 52.05
CA PRO A 427 29.52 3.84 52.32
C PRO A 427 28.03 4.16 52.16
N SER A 428 27.56 5.20 52.85
CA SER A 428 26.18 5.69 52.72
C SER A 428 25.83 5.96 51.25
N GLY A 429 24.67 5.51 50.81
CA GLY A 429 24.21 5.74 49.43
C GLY A 429 23.81 7.18 49.16
N GLY A 430 23.87 7.61 47.90
CA GLY A 430 23.48 8.95 47.44
C GLY A 430 21.99 9.10 47.12
N ALA A 431 21.10 8.46 47.89
CA ALA A 431 19.67 8.44 47.58
C ALA A 431 19.03 9.83 47.62
N GLU A 432 19.49 10.71 48.52
CA GLU A 432 18.97 12.08 48.65
C GLU A 432 19.24 12.92 47.39
N ASP A 433 20.48 12.92 46.89
CA ASP A 433 20.83 13.67 45.69
C ASP A 433 20.16 13.07 44.44
N TRP A 434 20.00 11.74 44.39
CA TRP A 434 19.21 11.07 43.37
C TRP A 434 17.74 11.51 43.39
N GLN A 435 17.10 11.56 44.56
CA GLN A 435 15.73 12.03 44.69
C GLN A 435 15.58 13.49 44.27
N LYS A 436 16.53 14.37 44.63
CA LYS A 436 16.57 15.77 44.16
C LYS A 436 16.63 15.84 42.62
N LEU A 437 17.46 15.01 41.99
CA LEU A 437 17.55 14.95 40.52
C LEU A 437 16.22 14.52 39.88
N LEU A 438 15.54 13.52 40.46
CA LEU A 438 14.22 13.10 39.99
C LEU A 438 13.17 14.22 40.13
N GLU A 439 13.16 14.95 41.24
CA GLU A 439 12.26 16.10 41.45
C GLU A 439 12.50 17.23 40.45
N ILE A 440 13.76 17.52 40.11
CA ILE A 440 14.11 18.51 39.09
C ILE A 440 13.61 18.06 37.71
N CYS A 441 13.82 16.78 37.37
CA CYS A 441 13.39 16.20 36.10
C CYS A 441 11.85 16.28 35.93
N HIS A 442 11.09 15.92 36.97
CA HIS A 442 9.61 15.96 36.94
C HIS A 442 9.01 17.37 36.88
N LYS A 443 9.79 18.42 37.20
CA LYS A 443 9.34 19.82 37.09
C LYS A 443 9.58 20.43 35.70
N GLN A 444 10.32 19.73 34.83
CA GLN A 444 10.66 20.20 33.48
C GLN A 444 9.82 19.55 32.37
N GLU A 445 9.09 18.47 32.68
CA GLU A 445 8.04 17.85 31.85
C GLU A 445 6.69 18.54 32.11
#